data_AF-A0A9E6BR02-F1
#
_entry.id   AF-A0A9E6BR02-F1
#
_cell.length_a   1.000
_cell.length_b   1.000
_cell.length_c   1.000
_cell.angle_alpha   90.00
_cell.angle_beta   90.00
_cell.angle_gamma   90.00
#
_symmetry.space_group_name_H-M   'P 1'
#
loop_
_entity.id
_entity.type
_entity.pdbx_description
1 polymer ?
#
loop_
_entity_poly.entity_id
_entity_poly.type
_entity_poly.pdbx_seq_one_letter_code
_entity_poly.pdbx_strand_id
1 'polypeptide(L)'
;ADGNRLFMYWEGYQWCFRAEETGYDGTARFEKEGAPLAVRRRNGEVLVLEHGGRTFTNMCRWLSEARDIVAESCLRCVDYGADAVQIEVVGGESHSCYARSHGHPVPTGPWQFQCLRGTFERVRSEGRKRNPDFVLTMEEPNELCIPFLDGYHARDYKVVTWPVRGIGAEGCPLFAYVYHQYHLGFAGWGDFSACRQYGTGQLLAYARSLVYGKMLADRWARLAPEDKPELDFLRDAANLLANAREYLLFGEMLRPMKVDTGELEVVLNVRNPRTRKVTQYLWRTPKVLHAAYRAADGSIGCVYVNIAQKPLAFSTEIHDAKLGARRCTILRGPPGSSQVVADGITLPHQINLKLAPRQILFLQVRPD
;
A
#
# COMPACT_ATOMS: atom_id res chain seq x y z
N ALA A 1 -15.36 -19.16 -13.14
CA ALA A 1 -14.65 -18.01 -12.57
C ALA A 1 -13.18 -18.19 -12.93
N ASP A 2 -12.60 -17.24 -13.64
CA ASP A 2 -11.29 -17.36 -14.32
C ASP A 2 -10.08 -17.30 -13.37
N GLY A 3 -10.21 -17.82 -12.14
CA GLY A 3 -9.18 -17.76 -11.10
C GLY A 3 -9.04 -16.42 -10.38
N ASN A 4 -9.89 -15.42 -10.70
CA ASN A 4 -9.90 -14.13 -10.02
C ASN A 4 -10.40 -14.24 -8.57
N ARG A 5 -9.78 -13.48 -7.67
CA ARG A 5 -10.14 -13.40 -6.25
C ARG A 5 -10.91 -12.11 -5.97
N LEU A 6 -11.94 -12.16 -5.14
CA LEU A 6 -12.77 -11.00 -4.80
C LEU A 6 -12.19 -10.27 -3.57
N PHE A 7 -11.83 -9.00 -3.76
CA PHE A 7 -11.37 -8.12 -2.69
C PHE A 7 -12.40 -7.01 -2.43
N MET A 8 -13.00 -7.03 -1.23
CA MET A 8 -13.96 -6.01 -0.78
C MET A 8 -13.30 -4.95 0.09
N TYR A 9 -13.60 -3.69 -0.20
CA TYR A 9 -13.22 -2.55 0.61
C TYR A 9 -14.41 -2.11 1.45
N TRP A 10 -14.23 -1.98 2.77
CA TRP A 10 -15.29 -1.64 3.71
C TRP A 10 -14.86 -0.54 4.67
N GLU A 11 -15.73 0.44 4.90
CA GLU A 11 -15.51 1.51 5.88
C GLU A 11 -15.55 0.93 7.30
N GLY A 12 -14.54 1.19 8.13
CA GLY A 12 -14.46 0.59 9.47
C GLY A 12 -15.50 1.13 10.44
N TYR A 13 -15.07 1.96 11.40
CA TYR A 13 -15.97 2.51 12.43
C TYR A 13 -16.78 3.71 11.96
N GLN A 14 -16.80 4.02 10.67
CA GLN A 14 -17.54 5.15 10.13
C GLN A 14 -19.00 4.79 9.91
N TRP A 15 -19.93 5.52 10.55
CA TRP A 15 -21.35 5.44 10.24
C TRP A 15 -21.72 6.59 9.31
N CYS A 16 -21.86 6.28 8.01
CA CYS A 16 -22.37 7.22 7.02
C CYS A 16 -23.89 7.34 7.12
N PHE A 17 -24.40 8.56 7.22
CA PHE A 17 -25.85 8.81 7.27
C PHE A 17 -26.32 9.82 6.23
N ARG A 18 -25.43 10.46 5.46
CA ARG A 18 -25.80 11.17 4.23
C ARG A 18 -24.71 10.99 3.18
N ALA A 19 -25.10 10.82 1.91
CA ALA A 19 -24.17 10.81 0.78
C ALA A 19 -24.79 11.48 -0.45
N GLU A 20 -24.20 12.60 -0.87
CA GLU A 20 -24.68 13.41 -2.00
C GLU A 20 -24.67 12.64 -3.33
N GLU A 21 -23.61 11.87 -3.60
CA GLU A 21 -23.43 11.15 -4.87
C GLU A 21 -24.54 10.13 -5.16
N THR A 22 -25.09 9.52 -4.11
CA THR A 22 -26.15 8.51 -4.22
C THR A 22 -27.53 9.05 -3.83
N GLY A 23 -27.59 10.28 -3.32
CA GLY A 23 -28.80 10.83 -2.70
C GLY A 23 -29.23 10.12 -1.40
N TYR A 24 -28.35 9.33 -0.79
CA TYR A 24 -28.66 8.60 0.44
C TYR A 24 -28.87 9.56 1.62
N ASP A 25 -30.01 9.43 2.31
CA ASP A 25 -30.30 10.09 3.57
C ASP A 25 -30.81 9.07 4.60
N GLY A 26 -29.94 8.73 5.53
CA GLY A 26 -30.18 7.84 6.66
C GLY A 26 -30.29 8.58 8.00
N THR A 27 -30.54 9.89 8.00
CA THR A 27 -30.50 10.73 9.23
C THR A 27 -31.42 10.18 10.33
N ALA A 28 -32.66 9.82 10.01
CA ALA A 28 -33.60 9.27 11.00
C ALA A 28 -33.11 7.94 11.61
N ARG A 29 -32.50 7.07 10.79
CA ARG A 29 -31.89 5.83 11.28
C ARG A 29 -30.68 6.13 12.16
N PHE A 30 -29.85 7.09 11.76
CA PHE A 30 -28.71 7.52 12.54
C PHE A 30 -29.14 8.05 13.92
N GLU A 31 -30.13 8.94 14.00
CA GLU A 31 -30.61 9.47 15.28
C GLU A 31 -31.07 8.37 16.24
N LYS A 32 -31.70 7.33 15.71
CA LYS A 32 -32.20 6.19 16.50
C LYS A 32 -31.10 5.18 16.88
N GLU A 33 -30.26 4.79 15.92
CA GLU A 33 -29.35 3.64 16.05
C GLU A 33 -27.89 4.04 16.13
N GLY A 34 -27.45 5.04 15.34
CA GLY A 34 -26.05 5.43 15.24
C GLY A 34 -25.60 6.46 16.27
N ALA A 35 -26.45 7.43 16.61
CA ALA A 35 -26.14 8.50 17.54
C ALA A 35 -25.84 8.01 18.97
N PRO A 36 -26.51 6.94 19.49
CA PRO A 36 -26.13 6.31 20.75
C PRO A 36 -24.72 5.69 20.71
N LEU A 37 -24.23 5.29 19.55
CA LEU A 37 -22.91 4.66 19.37
C LEU A 37 -21.82 5.68 19.05
N ALA A 38 -22.20 6.89 18.64
CA ALA A 38 -21.30 7.89 18.09
C ALA A 38 -20.31 8.45 19.12
N VAL A 39 -19.07 8.65 18.69
CA VAL A 39 -18.06 9.40 19.44
C VAL A 39 -18.60 10.79 19.79
N ARG A 40 -18.39 11.21 21.04
CA ARG A 40 -18.79 12.53 21.53
C ARG A 40 -17.60 13.46 21.67
N ARG A 41 -17.78 14.71 21.23
CA ARG A 41 -16.86 15.83 21.46
C ARG A 41 -16.88 16.23 22.94
N ARG A 42 -15.91 17.04 23.37
CA ARG A 42 -15.79 17.52 24.76
C ARG A 42 -17.03 18.28 25.27
N ASN A 43 -17.76 18.95 24.39
CA ASN A 43 -19.01 19.65 24.69
C ASN A 43 -20.24 18.71 24.78
N GLY A 44 -20.06 17.40 24.60
CA GLY A 44 -21.14 16.41 24.65
C GLY A 44 -21.84 16.15 23.32
N GLU A 45 -21.56 16.94 22.28
CA GLU A 45 -22.17 16.77 20.96
C GLU A 45 -21.61 15.56 20.22
N VAL A 46 -22.40 15.01 19.30
CA VAL A 46 -21.95 14.02 18.33
C VAL A 46 -20.79 14.57 17.51
N LEU A 47 -19.74 13.78 17.31
CA LEU A 47 -18.72 14.07 16.30
C LEU A 47 -19.32 13.84 14.90
N VAL A 48 -19.70 14.91 14.22
CA VAL A 48 -20.06 14.86 12.79
C VAL A 48 -18.84 15.26 11.95
N LEU A 49 -18.60 14.49 10.89
CA LEU A 49 -17.50 14.64 9.93
C LEU A 49 -18.08 14.69 8.51
N GLU A 50 -17.40 15.42 7.64
CA GLU A 50 -17.77 15.55 6.23
C GLU A 50 -16.57 15.31 5.33
N HIS A 51 -16.70 14.39 4.37
CA HIS A 51 -15.66 14.10 3.39
C HIS A 51 -16.26 13.59 2.08
N GLY A 52 -15.88 14.23 0.97
CA GLY A 52 -16.26 13.76 -0.38
C GLY A 52 -17.77 13.74 -0.64
N GLY A 53 -18.53 14.68 -0.07
CA GLY A 53 -20.00 14.70 -0.18
C GLY A 53 -20.69 13.68 0.73
N ARG A 54 -19.98 13.08 1.68
CA ARG A 54 -20.53 12.17 2.70
C ARG A 54 -20.53 12.85 4.07
N THR A 55 -21.62 12.69 4.82
CA THR A 55 -21.72 13.07 6.23
C THR A 55 -21.78 11.81 7.08
N PHE A 56 -20.89 11.72 8.05
CA PHE A 56 -20.72 10.52 8.87
C PHE A 56 -20.24 10.85 10.29
N THR A 57 -20.27 9.86 11.16
CA THR A 57 -19.60 9.89 12.47
C THR A 57 -18.63 8.71 12.60
N ASN A 58 -17.82 8.70 13.64
CA ASN A 58 -17.12 7.49 14.08
C ASN A 58 -17.86 6.88 15.27
N MET A 59 -18.08 5.57 15.25
CA MET A 59 -18.62 4.82 16.37
C MET A 59 -17.54 4.60 17.44
N CYS A 60 -17.94 4.67 18.72
CA CYS A 60 -17.06 4.44 19.84
C CYS A 60 -16.69 2.95 19.94
N ARG A 61 -15.40 2.63 19.81
CA ARG A 61 -14.91 1.24 19.79
C ARG A 61 -15.15 0.46 21.07
N TRP A 62 -15.43 1.15 22.19
CA TRP A 62 -15.69 0.53 23.48
C TRP A 62 -17.03 -0.20 23.53
N LEU A 63 -18.01 0.27 22.75
CA LEU A 63 -19.33 -0.36 22.70
C LEU A 63 -19.25 -1.66 21.88
N SER A 64 -19.80 -2.74 22.42
CA SER A 64 -19.87 -4.05 21.75
C SER A 64 -20.58 -3.95 20.41
N GLU A 65 -21.70 -3.24 20.40
CA GLU A 65 -22.58 -3.04 19.27
C GLU A 65 -21.83 -2.40 18.09
N ALA A 66 -20.96 -1.43 18.36
CA ALA A 66 -20.11 -0.83 17.34
C ALA A 66 -19.09 -1.83 16.78
N ARG A 67 -18.51 -2.69 17.62
CA ARG A 67 -17.60 -3.75 17.16
C ARG A 67 -18.33 -4.83 16.37
N ASP A 68 -19.55 -5.18 16.78
CA ASP A 68 -20.40 -6.18 16.13
C ASP A 68 -20.78 -5.72 14.73
N ILE A 69 -21.22 -4.46 14.56
CA ILE A 69 -21.51 -3.89 13.24
C ILE A 69 -20.31 -4.03 12.29
N VAL A 70 -19.10 -3.69 12.75
CA VAL A 70 -17.89 -3.77 11.93
C VAL A 70 -17.55 -5.23 11.60
N ALA A 71 -17.53 -6.10 12.61
CA ALA A 71 -17.18 -7.49 12.43
C ALA A 71 -18.17 -8.22 11.52
N GLU A 72 -19.47 -8.08 11.78
CA GLU A 72 -20.53 -8.75 11.02
C GLU A 72 -20.59 -8.25 9.59
N SER A 73 -20.39 -6.95 9.34
CA SER A 73 -20.35 -6.42 7.97
C SER A 73 -19.21 -7.05 7.17
N CYS A 74 -18.02 -7.17 7.77
CA CYS A 74 -16.87 -7.82 7.13
C CYS A 74 -17.14 -9.30 6.86
N LEU A 75 -17.69 -10.02 7.85
CA LEU A 75 -17.96 -11.44 7.73
C LEU A 75 -19.06 -11.73 6.70
N ARG A 76 -20.06 -10.84 6.57
CA ARG A 76 -21.05 -10.94 5.49
C ARG A 76 -20.43 -10.78 4.11
N CYS A 77 -19.39 -9.95 3.93
CA CYS A 77 -18.65 -9.91 2.67
C CYS A 77 -18.01 -11.27 2.35
N VAL A 78 -17.46 -11.96 3.35
CA VAL A 78 -16.91 -13.32 3.18
C VAL A 78 -18.02 -14.30 2.83
N ASP A 79 -19.18 -14.22 3.50
CA ASP A 79 -20.35 -15.05 3.18
C ASP A 79 -20.86 -14.82 1.73
N TYR A 80 -20.65 -13.61 1.17
CA TYR A 80 -20.92 -13.28 -0.23
C TYR A 80 -19.79 -13.67 -1.20
N GLY A 81 -18.75 -14.36 -0.73
CA GLY A 81 -17.67 -14.89 -1.55
C GLY A 81 -16.42 -14.00 -1.64
N ALA A 82 -16.25 -13.02 -0.76
CA ALA A 82 -15.00 -12.26 -0.69
C ALA A 82 -13.84 -13.14 -0.18
N ASP A 83 -12.73 -13.15 -0.93
CA ASP A 83 -11.47 -13.78 -0.51
C ASP A 83 -10.64 -12.85 0.38
N ALA A 84 -10.79 -11.54 0.19
CA ALA A 84 -10.12 -10.52 0.97
C ALA A 84 -11.09 -9.42 1.37
N VAL A 85 -10.92 -8.89 2.59
CA VAL A 85 -11.65 -7.71 3.07
C VAL A 85 -10.68 -6.71 3.68
N GLN A 86 -10.85 -5.44 3.33
CA GLN A 86 -10.16 -4.33 3.98
C GLN A 86 -11.11 -3.60 4.90
N ILE A 87 -10.69 -3.39 6.16
CA ILE A 87 -11.36 -2.51 7.10
C ILE A 87 -10.68 -1.15 7.05
N GLU A 88 -11.37 -0.11 6.56
CA GLU A 88 -10.85 1.26 6.55
C GLU A 88 -10.79 1.83 7.96
N VAL A 89 -9.61 1.73 8.55
CA VAL A 89 -9.20 2.47 9.73
C VAL A 89 -7.76 2.90 9.53
N VAL A 90 -7.57 4.12 9.02
CA VAL A 90 -6.26 4.68 8.65
C VAL A 90 -5.25 4.55 9.80
N GLY A 91 -4.25 3.69 9.65
CA GLY A 91 -3.20 3.44 10.66
C GLY A 91 -3.72 2.96 12.02
N GLY A 92 -4.97 2.50 12.10
CA GLY A 92 -5.65 2.20 13.37
C GLY A 92 -6.17 3.43 14.15
N GLU A 93 -6.09 4.64 13.58
CA GLU A 93 -6.46 5.92 14.21
C GLU A 93 -7.90 5.89 14.77
N SER A 94 -8.10 6.51 15.93
CA SER A 94 -9.41 6.67 16.57
C SER A 94 -9.60 8.06 17.15
N HIS A 95 -10.81 8.59 17.05
CA HIS A 95 -11.15 9.87 17.66
C HIS A 95 -11.35 9.73 19.18
N SER A 96 -10.94 10.74 19.94
CA SER A 96 -11.25 10.84 21.37
C SER A 96 -12.76 10.89 21.60
N CYS A 97 -13.27 10.10 22.55
CA CYS A 97 -14.68 10.07 22.92
C CYS A 97 -14.90 10.59 24.35
N TYR A 98 -15.73 11.61 24.53
CA TYR A 98 -16.00 12.21 25.85
C TYR A 98 -17.33 11.75 26.44
N ALA A 99 -17.96 10.72 25.86
CA ALA A 99 -19.24 10.20 26.30
C ALA A 99 -19.09 9.43 27.63
N ARG A 100 -19.56 10.01 28.73
CA ARG A 100 -19.54 9.32 30.04
C ARG A 100 -20.43 8.08 30.07
N SER A 101 -21.52 8.09 29.28
CA SER A 101 -22.46 6.98 29.15
C SER A 101 -21.86 5.74 28.47
N HIS A 102 -20.74 5.85 27.75
CA HIS A 102 -20.17 4.72 27.02
C HIS A 102 -19.31 3.82 27.91
N GLY A 103 -18.91 4.25 29.11
CA GLY A 103 -18.24 3.40 30.10
C GLY A 103 -16.75 3.14 29.87
N HIS A 104 -16.11 3.76 28.86
CA HIS A 104 -14.66 3.71 28.72
C HIS A 104 -13.96 4.61 29.77
N PRO A 105 -12.75 4.25 30.25
CA PRO A 105 -12.11 4.90 31.41
C PRO A 105 -11.59 6.31 31.16
N VAL A 106 -11.15 6.62 29.93
CA VAL A 106 -10.56 7.92 29.54
C VAL A 106 -10.98 8.28 28.12
N PRO A 107 -11.03 9.57 27.75
CA PRO A 107 -11.45 9.95 26.40
C PRO A 107 -10.58 9.40 25.27
N THR A 108 -9.30 9.13 25.56
CA THR A 108 -8.34 8.47 24.67
C THR A 108 -7.45 7.57 25.48
N GLY A 109 -7.10 6.41 24.94
CA GLY A 109 -6.15 5.51 25.61
C GLY A 109 -5.98 4.16 24.91
N PRO A 110 -5.15 3.28 25.50
CA PRO A 110 -4.84 1.96 24.94
C PRO A 110 -6.07 1.11 24.63
N TRP A 111 -7.17 1.32 25.35
CA TRP A 111 -8.43 0.63 25.13
C TRP A 111 -8.94 0.77 23.68
N GLN A 112 -8.71 1.90 23.01
CA GLN A 112 -9.16 2.11 21.62
C GLN A 112 -8.50 1.14 20.66
N PHE A 113 -7.21 0.88 20.87
CA PHE A 113 -6.46 -0.10 20.10
C PHE A 113 -6.80 -1.52 20.54
N GLN A 114 -6.94 -1.79 21.85
CA GLN A 114 -7.32 -3.12 22.35
C GLN A 114 -8.67 -3.57 21.80
N CYS A 115 -9.65 -2.67 21.71
CA CYS A 115 -10.94 -2.93 21.07
C CYS A 115 -10.79 -3.19 19.57
N LEU A 116 -9.97 -2.41 18.86
CA LEU A 116 -9.69 -2.62 17.43
C LEU A 116 -9.04 -3.99 17.18
N ARG A 117 -8.02 -4.34 17.97
CA ARG A 117 -7.34 -5.64 17.96
C ARG A 117 -8.35 -6.77 18.13
N GLY A 118 -9.23 -6.69 19.14
CA GLY A 118 -10.26 -7.70 19.37
C GLY A 118 -11.21 -7.86 18.18
N THR A 119 -11.58 -6.77 17.50
CA THR A 119 -12.36 -6.82 16.26
C THR A 119 -11.60 -7.52 15.13
N PHE A 120 -10.33 -7.19 14.91
CA PHE A 120 -9.50 -7.86 13.89
C PHE A 120 -9.31 -9.35 14.17
N GLU A 121 -9.01 -9.73 15.42
CA GLU A 121 -8.89 -11.12 15.83
C GLU A 121 -10.18 -11.91 15.58
N ARG A 122 -11.33 -11.32 15.93
CA ARG A 122 -12.64 -11.93 15.65
C ARG A 122 -12.85 -12.12 14.16
N VAL A 123 -12.73 -11.06 13.36
CA VAL A 123 -12.95 -11.10 11.91
C VAL A 123 -12.01 -12.09 11.24
N ARG A 124 -10.72 -12.09 11.59
CA ARG A 124 -9.75 -13.03 11.01
C ARG A 124 -10.06 -14.46 11.39
N SER A 125 -10.34 -14.75 12.66
CA SER A 125 -10.61 -16.13 13.10
C SER A 125 -11.91 -16.67 12.50
N GLU A 126 -12.98 -15.87 12.51
CA GLU A 126 -14.27 -16.32 12.00
C GLU A 126 -14.34 -16.28 10.47
N GLY A 127 -13.64 -15.35 9.83
CA GLY A 127 -13.48 -15.30 8.38
C GLY A 127 -12.75 -16.55 7.87
N ARG A 128 -11.67 -16.98 8.56
CA ARG A 128 -10.94 -18.20 8.21
C ARG A 128 -11.71 -19.50 8.42
N LYS A 129 -12.70 -19.52 9.32
CA LYS A 129 -13.64 -20.65 9.43
C LYS A 129 -14.55 -20.77 8.20
N ARG A 130 -14.86 -19.64 7.54
CA ARG A 130 -15.70 -19.59 6.32
C ARG A 130 -14.88 -19.83 5.06
N ASN A 131 -13.69 -19.21 4.99
CA ASN A 131 -12.74 -19.34 3.90
C ASN A 131 -11.31 -19.47 4.46
N PRO A 132 -10.69 -20.65 4.43
CA PRO A 132 -9.34 -20.86 4.97
C PRO A 132 -8.27 -19.94 4.37
N ASP A 133 -8.46 -19.48 3.13
CA ASP A 133 -7.56 -18.56 2.42
C ASP A 133 -7.90 -17.07 2.69
N PHE A 134 -8.82 -16.77 3.60
CA PHE A 134 -9.29 -15.41 3.86
C PHE A 134 -8.16 -14.46 4.30
N VAL A 135 -8.09 -13.31 3.62
CA VAL A 135 -7.12 -12.23 3.84
C VAL A 135 -7.81 -11.02 4.48
N LEU A 136 -7.26 -10.53 5.59
CA LEU A 136 -7.73 -9.31 6.25
C LEU A 136 -6.68 -8.20 6.17
N THR A 137 -7.08 -7.00 5.71
CA THR A 137 -6.19 -5.83 5.60
C THR A 137 -6.78 -4.57 6.23
N MET A 138 -5.95 -3.53 6.38
CA MET A 138 -6.37 -2.17 6.76
C MET A 138 -5.73 -1.08 5.90
N GLU A 139 -6.26 0.13 5.97
CA GLU A 139 -5.65 1.32 5.35
C GLU A 139 -4.54 1.93 6.24
N GLU A 140 -3.41 2.26 5.61
CA GLU A 140 -2.13 2.71 6.17
C GLU A 140 -1.55 1.76 7.24
N PRO A 141 -0.22 1.56 7.29
CA PRO A 141 0.38 0.54 8.14
C PRO A 141 0.43 0.98 9.62
N ASN A 142 0.41 -0.02 10.51
CA ASN A 142 0.70 0.14 11.93
C ASN A 142 1.40 -1.14 12.42
N GLU A 143 2.56 -1.00 13.06
CA GLU A 143 3.38 -2.13 13.51
C GLU A 143 2.64 -3.01 14.53
N LEU A 144 1.77 -2.43 15.35
CA LEU A 144 0.98 -3.16 16.33
C LEU A 144 -0.08 -4.07 15.67
N CYS A 145 -0.42 -3.83 14.41
CA CYS A 145 -1.42 -4.61 13.68
C CYS A 145 -0.83 -5.81 12.93
N ILE A 146 0.50 -5.89 12.74
CA ILE A 146 1.18 -6.96 11.99
C ILE A 146 0.75 -8.37 12.45
N PRO A 147 0.60 -8.67 13.75
CA PRO A 147 0.19 -10.02 14.18
C PRO A 147 -1.25 -10.40 13.77
N PHE A 148 -2.10 -9.42 13.47
CA PHE A 148 -3.55 -9.58 13.33
C PHE A 148 -4.07 -9.36 11.92
N LEU A 149 -3.22 -8.85 11.01
CA LEU A 149 -3.58 -8.54 9.63
C LEU A 149 -2.62 -9.23 8.67
N ASP A 150 -3.13 -9.60 7.50
CA ASP A 150 -2.34 -10.27 6.45
C ASP A 150 -1.65 -9.26 5.53
N GLY A 151 -2.19 -8.04 5.42
CA GLY A 151 -1.57 -6.96 4.66
C GLY A 151 -2.11 -5.57 4.99
N TYR A 152 -1.57 -4.58 4.30
CA TYR A 152 -1.97 -3.18 4.45
C TYR A 152 -1.97 -2.45 3.10
N HIS A 153 -2.86 -1.48 3.01
CA HIS A 153 -2.97 -0.54 1.90
C HIS A 153 -2.17 0.73 2.23
N ALA A 154 -1.26 1.17 1.37
CA ALA A 154 -0.48 2.38 1.66
C ALA A 154 -0.11 3.20 0.43
N ARG A 155 0.12 4.48 0.66
CA ARG A 155 0.43 5.48 -0.38
C ARG A 155 1.74 6.24 -0.12
N ASP A 156 2.67 5.65 0.63
CA ASP A 156 4.05 6.16 0.82
C ASP A 156 4.86 6.37 -0.48
N TYR A 157 4.40 5.87 -1.63
CA TYR A 157 4.96 6.19 -2.94
C TYR A 157 4.59 7.62 -3.41
N LYS A 158 3.68 8.29 -2.72
CA LYS A 158 3.22 9.64 -3.06
C LYS A 158 4.28 10.68 -2.75
N VAL A 159 4.13 11.79 -3.44
CA VAL A 159 4.88 13.04 -3.29
C VAL A 159 3.86 14.16 -3.26
N VAL A 160 4.11 15.19 -2.46
CA VAL A 160 3.31 16.42 -2.27
C VAL A 160 1.83 16.23 -1.87
N THR A 161 1.35 14.99 -1.82
CA THR A 161 -0.03 14.56 -1.58
C THR A 161 -0.08 13.58 -0.43
N TRP A 162 -1.26 13.43 0.18
CA TRP A 162 -1.47 12.47 1.25
C TRP A 162 -0.84 11.10 0.92
N PRO A 163 -0.04 10.52 1.83
CA PRO A 163 0.13 10.89 3.24
C PRO A 163 1.18 11.97 3.52
N VAL A 164 1.96 12.40 2.52
CA VAL A 164 3.06 13.38 2.63
C VAL A 164 2.67 14.73 2.03
N ARG A 165 1.89 15.52 2.78
CA ARG A 165 1.38 16.81 2.28
C ARG A 165 2.46 17.90 2.38
N GLY A 166 2.60 18.70 1.32
CA GLY A 166 3.45 19.90 1.31
C GLY A 166 4.44 19.97 0.16
N ILE A 167 4.93 21.17 -0.16
CA ILE A 167 5.97 21.36 -1.17
C ILE A 167 7.27 20.72 -0.66
N GLY A 168 7.90 19.88 -1.48
CA GLY A 168 9.11 19.15 -1.10
C GLY A 168 8.85 17.92 -0.24
N ALA A 169 7.60 17.61 0.12
CA ALA A 169 7.27 16.42 0.90
C ALA A 169 7.29 15.17 0.01
N GLU A 170 8.07 14.16 0.44
CA GLU A 170 8.25 12.90 -0.25
C GLU A 170 8.02 11.72 0.69
N GLY A 171 7.24 10.74 0.23
CA GLY A 171 7.05 9.51 0.96
C GLY A 171 8.22 8.57 0.73
N CYS A 172 8.61 7.84 1.76
CA CYS A 172 9.66 6.84 1.68
C CYS A 172 9.14 5.51 2.23
N PRO A 173 9.70 4.36 1.82
CA PRO A 173 9.22 3.05 2.22
C PRO A 173 9.68 2.69 3.64
N LEU A 174 9.63 3.62 4.60
CA LEU A 174 10.19 3.40 5.93
C LEU A 174 9.55 2.21 6.65
N PHE A 175 8.23 2.06 6.55
CA PHE A 175 7.54 0.91 7.13
C PHE A 175 7.96 -0.41 6.48
N ALA A 176 8.00 -0.46 5.15
CA ALA A 176 8.46 -1.63 4.41
C ALA A 176 9.95 -1.93 4.72
N TYR A 177 10.78 -0.91 4.84
CA TYR A 177 12.20 -1.07 5.18
C TYR A 177 12.41 -1.85 6.49
N VAL A 178 11.51 -1.66 7.47
CA VAL A 178 11.56 -2.38 8.74
C VAL A 178 10.77 -3.69 8.71
N TYR A 179 9.62 -3.72 8.04
CA TYR A 179 8.60 -4.76 8.23
C TYR A 179 8.19 -5.54 6.96
N HIS A 180 8.84 -5.33 5.82
CA HIS A 180 8.42 -5.93 4.53
C HIS A 180 8.29 -7.46 4.59
N GLN A 181 9.21 -8.16 5.25
CA GLN A 181 9.15 -9.62 5.39
C GLN A 181 8.02 -10.14 6.31
N TYR A 182 7.35 -9.25 7.04
CA TYR A 182 6.33 -9.60 8.03
C TYR A 182 4.92 -9.15 7.64
N HIS A 183 4.78 -8.17 6.74
CA HIS A 183 3.49 -7.60 6.43
C HIS A 183 3.40 -7.15 4.97
N LEU A 184 2.44 -7.73 4.26
CA LEU A 184 2.30 -7.53 2.83
C LEU A 184 1.70 -6.15 2.51
N GLY A 185 2.45 -5.33 1.78
CA GLY A 185 1.96 -4.03 1.32
C GLY A 185 1.28 -4.14 -0.05
N PHE A 186 0.19 -3.41 -0.24
CA PHE A 186 -0.30 -3.08 -1.58
C PHE A 186 -0.45 -1.57 -1.76
N ALA A 187 -0.15 -1.13 -2.97
CA ALA A 187 -0.19 0.26 -3.35
C ALA A 187 -1.63 0.75 -3.37
N GLY A 188 -1.85 1.95 -2.86
CA GLY A 188 -3.14 2.59 -3.06
C GLY A 188 -3.40 3.07 -4.47
N TRP A 189 -4.67 3.37 -4.73
CA TRP A 189 -5.12 3.85 -6.04
C TRP A 189 -4.37 5.13 -6.44
N GLY A 190 -3.90 5.17 -7.68
CA GLY A 190 -3.16 6.31 -8.22
C GLY A 190 -4.04 7.55 -8.41
N ASP A 191 -4.05 8.49 -7.45
CA ASP A 191 -4.66 9.82 -7.67
C ASP A 191 -4.03 10.67 -8.79
N PHE A 192 -2.88 10.26 -9.35
CA PHE A 192 -2.31 10.95 -10.51
C PHE A 192 -3.14 10.73 -11.80
N SER A 193 -4.10 9.80 -11.76
CA SER A 193 -5.14 9.54 -12.78
C SER A 193 -6.19 10.66 -12.93
N ALA A 194 -6.14 11.73 -12.14
CA ALA A 194 -7.08 12.85 -12.27
C ALA A 194 -6.92 13.64 -13.58
N CYS A 195 -5.81 13.49 -14.30
CA CYS A 195 -5.63 14.00 -15.66
C CYS A 195 -5.57 12.81 -16.62
N ARG A 196 -6.48 12.76 -17.61
CA ARG A 196 -6.48 11.82 -18.75
C ARG A 196 -5.17 11.84 -19.59
N GLN A 197 -4.22 12.70 -19.25
CA GLN A 197 -2.90 12.71 -19.85
C GLN A 197 -1.97 11.88 -18.96
N TYR A 198 -1.81 10.61 -19.35
CA TYR A 198 -0.76 9.75 -18.83
C TYR A 198 0.59 10.41 -19.09
N GLY A 199 1.38 10.52 -18.02
CA GLY A 199 2.68 11.18 -18.02
C GLY A 199 3.60 10.55 -16.99
N THR A 200 4.85 11.03 -16.94
CA THR A 200 5.92 10.46 -16.11
C THR A 200 5.56 10.36 -14.61
N GLY A 201 4.60 11.15 -14.10
CA GLY A 201 4.11 11.06 -12.72
C GLY A 201 3.36 9.78 -12.37
N GLN A 202 2.56 9.22 -13.30
CA GLN A 202 1.86 7.95 -13.06
C GLN A 202 2.85 6.78 -13.09
N LEU A 203 3.76 6.78 -14.06
CA LEU A 203 4.85 5.79 -14.12
C LEU A 203 5.72 5.85 -12.86
N LEU A 204 6.05 7.06 -12.37
CA LEU A 204 6.77 7.25 -11.10
C LEU A 204 6.03 6.56 -9.95
N ALA A 205 4.70 6.70 -9.85
CA ALA A 205 3.92 6.06 -8.80
C ALA A 205 3.95 4.52 -8.86
N TYR A 206 3.76 3.91 -10.04
CA TYR A 206 3.85 2.46 -10.17
C TYR A 206 5.27 1.94 -9.94
N ALA A 207 6.27 2.63 -10.49
CA ALA A 207 7.66 2.25 -10.34
C ALA A 207 8.09 2.31 -8.87
N ARG A 208 7.73 3.38 -8.13
CA ARG A 208 7.94 3.47 -6.67
C ARG A 208 7.23 2.35 -5.94
N SER A 209 5.97 2.08 -6.26
CA SER A 209 5.20 0.99 -5.64
C SER A 209 5.88 -0.37 -5.82
N LEU A 210 6.36 -0.66 -7.03
CA LEU A 210 7.08 -1.89 -7.34
C LEU A 210 8.40 -1.97 -6.57
N VAL A 211 9.24 -0.93 -6.61
CA VAL A 211 10.53 -0.95 -5.89
C VAL A 211 10.37 -0.85 -4.37
N TYR A 212 9.17 -0.56 -3.87
CA TYR A 212 8.85 -0.64 -2.44
C TYR A 212 8.31 -2.01 -2.04
N GLY A 213 8.21 -2.95 -2.99
CA GLY A 213 7.78 -4.33 -2.73
C GLY A 213 6.28 -4.41 -2.48
N LYS A 214 5.49 -3.61 -3.20
CA LYS A 214 4.04 -3.56 -3.05
C LYS A 214 3.33 -4.21 -4.22
N MET A 215 2.27 -4.95 -3.91
CA MET A 215 1.29 -5.33 -4.93
C MET A 215 0.71 -4.07 -5.56
N LEU A 216 0.60 -4.06 -6.88
CA LEU A 216 0.09 -2.90 -7.61
C LEU A 216 -1.45 -2.91 -7.60
N ALA A 217 -2.06 -1.73 -7.41
CA ALA A 217 -3.51 -1.56 -7.52
C ALA A 217 -3.84 -0.36 -8.40
N ASP A 218 -4.90 -0.48 -9.19
CA ASP A 218 -5.36 0.61 -10.05
C ASP A 218 -6.85 0.50 -10.43
N ARG A 219 -7.44 1.60 -10.90
CA ARG A 219 -8.84 1.69 -11.37
C ARG A 219 -8.95 1.26 -12.84
N TRP A 220 -8.89 -0.05 -13.06
CA TRP A 220 -8.93 -0.70 -14.39
C TRP A 220 -10.10 -0.27 -15.29
N ALA A 221 -11.26 0.09 -14.73
CA ALA A 221 -12.42 0.57 -15.47
C ALA A 221 -12.22 1.91 -16.22
N ARG A 222 -11.02 2.51 -16.14
CA ARG A 222 -10.68 3.78 -16.79
C ARG A 222 -9.56 3.66 -17.82
N LEU A 223 -9.02 2.46 -18.04
CA LEU A 223 -7.93 2.23 -18.98
C LEU A 223 -8.49 2.10 -20.40
N ALA A 224 -7.89 2.82 -21.34
CA ALA A 224 -8.24 2.83 -22.76
C ALA A 224 -7.11 2.19 -23.61
N PRO A 225 -7.36 1.81 -24.87
CA PRO A 225 -6.35 1.17 -25.73
C PRO A 225 -5.03 1.95 -25.85
N GLU A 226 -5.08 3.28 -25.79
CA GLU A 226 -3.94 4.20 -25.76
C GLU A 226 -3.01 4.02 -24.54
N ASP A 227 -3.47 3.36 -23.48
CA ASP A 227 -2.73 3.10 -22.24
C ASP A 227 -1.92 1.80 -22.31
N LYS A 228 -1.74 1.25 -23.52
CA LYS A 228 -1.02 0.00 -23.74
C LYS A 228 0.37 -0.01 -23.09
N PRO A 229 1.21 1.04 -23.20
CA PRO A 229 2.53 1.04 -22.57
C PRO A 229 2.48 0.95 -21.03
N GLU A 230 1.46 1.51 -20.40
CA GLU A 230 1.19 1.44 -18.96
C GLU A 230 0.70 0.04 -18.58
N LEU A 231 -0.23 -0.53 -19.37
CA LEU A 231 -0.71 -1.90 -19.20
C LEU A 231 0.42 -2.92 -19.34
N ASP A 232 1.31 -2.73 -20.32
CA ASP A 232 2.49 -3.56 -20.50
C ASP A 232 3.40 -3.47 -19.25
N PHE A 233 3.64 -2.27 -18.72
CA PHE A 233 4.41 -2.07 -17.49
C PHE A 233 3.76 -2.79 -16.29
N LEU A 234 2.46 -2.59 -16.09
CA LEU A 234 1.72 -3.21 -14.98
C LEU A 234 1.74 -4.73 -15.08
N ARG A 235 1.57 -5.28 -16.28
CA ARG A 235 1.69 -6.72 -16.54
C ARG A 235 3.09 -7.22 -16.21
N ASP A 236 4.13 -6.55 -16.69
CA ASP A 236 5.52 -6.98 -16.46
C ASP A 236 5.89 -6.89 -14.97
N ALA A 237 5.41 -5.86 -14.28
CA ALA A 237 5.56 -5.71 -12.84
C ALA A 237 4.81 -6.79 -12.05
N ALA A 238 3.56 -7.08 -12.41
CA ALA A 238 2.78 -8.16 -11.79
C ALA A 238 3.44 -9.52 -12.01
N ASN A 239 3.94 -9.79 -13.22
CA ASN A 239 4.70 -11.00 -13.54
C ASN A 239 5.97 -11.08 -12.68
N LEU A 240 6.71 -9.99 -12.52
CA LEU A 240 7.90 -9.98 -11.66
C LEU A 240 7.54 -10.28 -10.20
N LEU A 241 6.52 -9.62 -9.65
CA LEU A 241 6.08 -9.86 -8.26
C LEU A 241 5.68 -11.31 -8.03
N ALA A 242 4.97 -11.93 -8.99
CA ALA A 242 4.56 -13.32 -8.89
C ALA A 242 5.75 -14.30 -8.93
N ASN A 243 6.76 -14.03 -9.75
CA ASN A 243 7.90 -14.92 -9.99
C ASN A 243 9.11 -14.66 -9.08
N ALA A 244 9.16 -13.52 -8.37
CA ALA A 244 10.23 -13.14 -7.44
C ALA A 244 9.69 -12.82 -6.03
N ARG A 245 8.60 -13.50 -5.64
CA ARG A 245 7.85 -13.24 -4.39
C ARG A 245 8.69 -13.38 -3.14
N GLU A 246 9.65 -14.31 -3.11
CA GLU A 246 10.53 -14.54 -1.97
C GLU A 246 11.42 -13.33 -1.66
N TYR A 247 11.61 -12.44 -2.64
CA TYR A 247 12.30 -11.16 -2.49
C TYR A 247 11.28 -10.03 -2.32
N LEU A 248 10.41 -9.84 -3.32
CA LEU A 248 9.62 -8.63 -3.48
C LEU A 248 8.31 -8.62 -2.69
N LEU A 249 7.91 -9.74 -2.06
CA LEU A 249 6.75 -9.81 -1.18
C LEU A 249 7.09 -10.33 0.23
N PHE A 250 8.14 -11.16 0.36
CA PHE A 250 8.50 -11.82 1.61
C PHE A 250 9.94 -11.55 2.09
N GLY A 251 10.72 -10.76 1.35
CA GLY A 251 12.13 -10.52 1.66
C GLY A 251 12.38 -9.40 2.69
N GLU A 252 13.55 -9.41 3.32
CA GLU A 252 14.07 -8.28 4.11
C GLU A 252 14.45 -7.15 3.14
N MET A 253 13.83 -5.97 3.22
CA MET A 253 14.28 -4.85 2.40
C MET A 253 15.66 -4.39 2.86
N LEU A 254 16.60 -4.26 1.93
CA LEU A 254 17.98 -3.89 2.19
C LEU A 254 18.23 -2.42 1.94
N ARG A 255 19.39 -1.94 2.40
CA ARG A 255 19.91 -0.64 1.96
C ARG A 255 19.99 -0.62 0.44
N PRO A 256 19.58 0.48 -0.22
CA PRO A 256 19.63 0.56 -1.67
C PRO A 256 21.05 0.36 -2.21
N MET A 257 21.15 -0.29 -3.36
CA MET A 257 22.43 -0.40 -4.08
C MET A 257 22.91 1.00 -4.50
N LYS A 258 24.21 1.16 -4.75
CA LYS A 258 24.71 2.44 -5.28
C LYS A 258 24.40 2.50 -6.77
N VAL A 259 23.62 3.50 -7.18
CA VAL A 259 23.34 3.82 -8.57
C VAL A 259 23.32 5.32 -8.76
N ASP A 260 24.07 5.78 -9.76
CA ASP A 260 23.99 7.15 -10.26
C ASP A 260 23.48 7.12 -11.71
N THR A 261 22.33 7.73 -11.94
CA THR A 261 21.73 7.89 -13.27
C THR A 261 21.43 9.36 -13.61
N GLY A 262 21.86 10.28 -12.73
CA GLY A 262 21.38 11.65 -12.69
C GLY A 262 19.87 11.75 -12.43
N GLU A 263 19.38 12.99 -12.47
CA GLU A 263 17.99 13.32 -12.18
C GLU A 263 17.16 13.54 -13.45
N LEU A 264 15.86 13.46 -13.28
CA LEU A 264 14.83 13.71 -14.27
C LEU A 264 13.74 14.58 -13.61
N GLU A 265 13.21 15.53 -14.36
CA GLU A 265 12.08 16.35 -13.91
C GLU A 265 10.75 15.71 -14.34
N VAL A 266 9.86 15.53 -13.38
CA VAL A 266 8.53 14.94 -13.54
C VAL A 266 7.48 15.99 -13.21
N VAL A 267 6.53 16.18 -14.11
CA VAL A 267 5.34 17.01 -13.84
C VAL A 267 4.31 16.16 -13.10
N LEU A 268 3.89 16.64 -11.94
CA LEU A 268 2.86 16.03 -11.11
C LEU A 268 1.60 16.89 -11.13
N ASN A 269 0.50 16.31 -11.58
CA ASN A 269 -0.81 16.94 -11.51
C ASN A 269 -1.51 16.50 -10.21
N VAL A 270 -1.66 17.44 -9.29
CA VAL A 270 -2.26 17.18 -7.98
C VAL A 270 -3.63 17.82 -7.92
N ARG A 271 -4.66 16.99 -7.77
CA ARG A 271 -6.03 17.48 -7.58
C ARG A 271 -6.30 17.72 -6.10
N ASN A 272 -6.73 18.93 -5.76
CA ASN A 272 -7.25 19.23 -4.44
C ASN A 272 -8.58 18.48 -4.22
N PRO A 273 -8.71 17.66 -3.18
CA PRO A 273 -9.91 16.85 -2.98
C PRO A 273 -11.15 17.69 -2.63
N ARG A 274 -10.97 18.88 -2.03
CA ARG A 274 -12.07 19.79 -1.66
C ARG A 274 -12.48 20.69 -2.81
N THR A 275 -11.53 21.42 -3.40
CA THR A 275 -11.82 22.42 -4.44
C THR A 275 -11.86 21.84 -5.85
N ARG A 276 -11.45 20.57 -6.02
CA ARG A 276 -11.29 19.87 -7.31
C ARG A 276 -10.28 20.52 -8.26
N LYS A 277 -9.64 21.64 -7.87
CA LYS A 277 -8.59 22.36 -8.62
C LYS A 277 -7.36 21.48 -8.78
N VAL A 278 -6.76 21.49 -9.96
CA VAL A 278 -5.49 20.83 -10.25
C VAL A 278 -4.35 21.83 -10.12
N THR A 279 -3.30 21.47 -9.39
CA THR A 279 -2.05 22.21 -9.27
C THR A 279 -0.92 21.35 -9.83
N GLN A 280 -0.04 21.97 -10.62
CA GLN A 280 1.15 21.31 -11.14
C GLN A 280 2.34 21.52 -10.21
N TYR A 281 3.08 20.44 -9.98
CA TYR A 281 4.36 20.46 -9.27
C TYR A 281 5.45 19.87 -10.17
N LEU A 282 6.62 20.50 -10.18
CA LEU A 282 7.82 19.94 -10.78
C LEU A 282 8.57 19.15 -9.71
N TRP A 283 8.87 17.89 -10.00
CA TRP A 283 9.52 16.99 -9.06
C TRP A 283 10.78 16.39 -9.67
N ARG A 284 11.88 16.41 -8.93
CA ARG A 284 13.14 15.78 -9.34
C ARG A 284 13.26 14.40 -8.72
N THR A 285 13.64 13.44 -9.55
CA THR A 285 13.81 12.04 -9.13
C THR A 285 14.92 11.40 -9.96
N PRO A 286 15.62 10.36 -9.44
CA PRO A 286 16.53 9.56 -10.25
C PRO A 286 15.86 8.99 -11.49
N LYS A 287 16.59 8.86 -12.59
CA LYS A 287 16.05 8.26 -13.83
C LYS A 287 15.80 6.77 -13.72
N VAL A 288 16.56 6.09 -12.85
CA VAL A 288 16.33 4.68 -12.49
C VAL A 288 15.97 4.60 -11.02
N LEU A 289 14.79 4.07 -10.73
CA LEU A 289 14.40 3.72 -9.37
C LEU A 289 14.82 2.29 -9.06
N HIS A 290 15.17 2.01 -7.80
CA HIS A 290 15.60 0.67 -7.42
C HIS A 290 15.36 0.35 -5.96
N ALA A 291 15.45 -0.94 -5.64
CA ALA A 291 15.58 -1.46 -4.29
C ALA A 291 16.26 -2.82 -4.30
N ALA A 292 16.69 -3.26 -3.12
CA ALA A 292 17.27 -4.57 -2.90
C ALA A 292 16.55 -5.27 -1.75
N TYR A 293 16.46 -6.59 -1.82
CA TYR A 293 15.75 -7.43 -0.87
C TYR A 293 16.55 -8.69 -0.60
N ARG A 294 16.53 -9.20 0.62
CA ARG A 294 17.10 -10.51 0.97
C ARG A 294 16.00 -11.53 1.14
N ALA A 295 16.09 -12.64 0.43
CA ALA A 295 15.21 -13.78 0.63
C ALA A 295 15.65 -14.60 1.87
N ALA A 296 14.78 -15.50 2.33
CA ALA A 296 15.04 -16.34 3.50
C ALA A 296 16.27 -17.26 3.36
N ASP A 297 16.64 -17.63 2.13
CA ASP A 297 17.84 -18.42 1.83
C ASP A 297 19.15 -17.60 1.84
N GLY A 298 19.06 -16.29 2.10
CA GLY A 298 20.19 -15.37 2.15
C GLY A 298 20.58 -14.75 0.81
N SER A 299 19.97 -15.18 -0.30
CA SER A 299 20.16 -14.56 -1.61
C SER A 299 19.58 -13.16 -1.67
N ILE A 300 20.08 -12.33 -2.59
CA ILE A 300 19.67 -10.93 -2.73
C ILE A 300 19.00 -10.72 -4.08
N GLY A 301 17.83 -10.08 -4.08
CA GLY A 301 17.12 -9.63 -5.27
C GLY A 301 17.22 -8.12 -5.42
N CYS A 302 17.68 -7.63 -6.56
CA CYS A 302 17.74 -6.20 -6.87
C CYS A 302 16.81 -5.87 -8.03
N VAL A 303 15.87 -4.95 -7.82
CA VAL A 303 14.94 -4.45 -8.85
C VAL A 303 15.35 -3.07 -9.31
N TYR A 304 15.31 -2.82 -10.62
CA TYR A 304 15.62 -1.54 -11.26
C TYR A 304 14.53 -1.18 -12.27
N VAL A 305 14.10 0.07 -12.29
CA VAL A 305 13.04 0.57 -13.18
C VAL A 305 13.48 1.86 -13.86
N ASN A 306 13.56 1.87 -15.19
CA ASN A 306 13.86 3.09 -15.95
C ASN A 306 12.58 3.91 -16.17
N ILE A 307 12.49 5.07 -15.53
CA ILE A 307 11.36 5.99 -15.66
C ILE A 307 11.62 7.15 -16.63
N ALA A 308 12.79 7.18 -17.28
CA ALA A 308 13.10 8.12 -18.36
C ALA A 308 12.51 7.65 -19.70
N GLN A 309 12.31 8.60 -20.61
CA GLN A 309 11.78 8.34 -21.96
C GLN A 309 12.86 7.84 -22.95
N LYS A 310 14.09 7.60 -22.48
CA LYS A 310 15.22 7.17 -23.32
C LYS A 310 15.92 5.95 -22.71
N PRO A 311 16.55 5.09 -23.53
CA PRO A 311 17.42 4.05 -23.01
C PRO A 311 18.54 4.64 -22.14
N LEU A 312 18.88 3.95 -21.06
CA LEU A 312 19.92 4.36 -20.13
C LEU A 312 20.90 3.21 -19.91
N ALA A 313 22.19 3.54 -19.99
CA ALA A 313 23.25 2.70 -19.46
C ALA A 313 23.73 3.30 -18.14
N PHE A 314 23.96 2.46 -17.14
CA PHE A 314 24.43 2.87 -15.82
C PHE A 314 25.21 1.71 -15.18
N SER A 315 25.96 2.03 -14.13
CA SER A 315 26.62 1.01 -13.31
C SER A 315 25.95 0.94 -11.94
N THR A 316 25.95 -0.25 -11.34
CA THR A 316 25.50 -0.46 -9.97
C THR A 316 26.55 -1.27 -9.21
N GLU A 317 26.83 -0.86 -7.99
CA GLU A 317 27.68 -1.62 -7.07
C GLU A 317 26.78 -2.44 -6.15
N ILE A 318 26.79 -3.75 -6.38
CA ILE A 318 26.13 -4.71 -5.52
C ILE A 318 27.01 -4.90 -4.29
N HIS A 319 26.45 -4.70 -3.11
CA HIS A 319 27.17 -4.83 -1.86
C HIS A 319 26.28 -5.42 -0.79
N ASP A 320 26.86 -6.28 0.05
CA ASP A 320 26.20 -6.77 1.24
C ASP A 320 27.19 -7.21 2.30
N ALA A 321 27.13 -6.61 3.48
CA ALA A 321 28.03 -6.92 4.57
C ALA A 321 27.80 -8.33 5.14
N LYS A 322 26.56 -8.86 5.08
CA LYS A 322 26.24 -10.20 5.61
C LYS A 322 26.83 -11.33 4.76
N LEU A 323 26.97 -11.15 3.45
CA LEU A 323 27.57 -12.15 2.56
C LEU A 323 29.11 -12.22 2.65
N GLY A 324 29.78 -11.15 3.13
CA GLY A 324 31.22 -11.15 3.35
C GLY A 324 32.02 -11.52 2.09
N ALA A 325 33.03 -12.39 2.26
CA ALA A 325 33.91 -12.86 1.18
C ALA A 325 33.38 -14.12 0.46
N ARG A 326 32.10 -14.50 0.65
CA ARG A 326 31.52 -15.65 -0.06
C ARG A 326 31.53 -15.40 -1.56
N ARG A 327 31.86 -16.44 -2.32
CA ARG A 327 31.66 -16.43 -3.77
C ARG A 327 30.15 -16.42 -4.05
N CYS A 328 29.80 -15.72 -5.12
CA CYS A 328 28.42 -15.53 -5.53
C CYS A 328 28.30 -15.68 -7.06
N THR A 329 27.10 -16.02 -7.50
CA THR A 329 26.65 -15.91 -8.88
C THR A 329 25.63 -14.78 -9.00
N ILE A 330 25.76 -13.93 -10.01
CA ILE A 330 24.75 -12.94 -10.39
C ILE A 330 23.94 -13.49 -11.56
N LEU A 331 22.63 -13.53 -11.38
CA LEU A 331 21.65 -13.93 -12.39
C LEU A 331 20.80 -12.73 -12.78
N ARG A 332 20.44 -12.61 -14.06
CA ARG A 332 19.48 -11.63 -14.57
C ARG A 332 18.15 -12.30 -14.88
N GLY A 333 17.06 -11.75 -14.37
CA GLY A 333 15.70 -12.29 -14.48
C GLY A 333 15.20 -12.89 -13.16
N PRO A 334 13.88 -13.13 -13.02
CA PRO A 334 13.32 -13.72 -11.83
C PRO A 334 13.69 -15.22 -11.73
N PRO A 335 13.55 -15.82 -10.54
CA PRO A 335 13.66 -17.26 -10.33
C PRO A 335 12.97 -18.08 -11.45
N GLY A 336 13.63 -19.14 -11.91
CA GLY A 336 13.09 -20.05 -12.94
C GLY A 336 13.20 -19.56 -14.40
N SER A 337 13.51 -18.28 -14.64
CA SER A 337 13.71 -17.73 -16.00
C SER A 337 14.93 -16.80 -16.09
N SER A 338 15.91 -17.02 -15.21
CA SER A 338 17.11 -16.19 -15.12
C SER A 338 18.30 -16.74 -15.91
N GLN A 339 19.24 -15.85 -16.23
CA GLN A 339 20.47 -16.15 -16.96
C GLN A 339 21.68 -15.69 -16.15
N VAL A 340 22.76 -16.49 -16.11
CA VAL A 340 24.02 -16.10 -15.46
C VAL A 340 24.64 -14.92 -16.20
N VAL A 341 24.98 -13.87 -15.46
CA VAL A 341 25.66 -12.67 -16.01
C VAL A 341 27.05 -12.47 -15.41
N ALA A 342 27.30 -12.98 -14.21
CA ALA A 342 28.62 -13.07 -13.60
C ALA A 342 28.64 -14.28 -12.66
N ASP A 343 29.77 -14.97 -12.57
CA ASP A 343 29.90 -16.15 -11.72
C ASP A 343 31.20 -16.13 -10.93
N GLY A 344 31.14 -16.67 -9.72
CA GLY A 344 32.30 -16.80 -8.85
C GLY A 344 32.89 -15.48 -8.36
N ILE A 345 32.07 -14.42 -8.28
CA ILE A 345 32.44 -13.07 -7.84
C ILE A 345 32.36 -12.94 -6.32
N THR A 346 33.03 -11.95 -5.74
CA THR A 346 32.86 -11.54 -4.34
C THR A 346 32.27 -10.14 -4.27
N LEU A 347 31.61 -9.79 -3.17
CA LEU A 347 31.05 -8.45 -2.96
C LEU A 347 32.02 -7.54 -2.19
N PRO A 348 32.06 -6.22 -2.46
CA PRO A 348 31.25 -5.51 -3.44
C PRO A 348 31.66 -5.81 -4.89
N HIS A 349 30.69 -5.79 -5.82
CA HIS A 349 30.93 -6.04 -7.24
C HIS A 349 30.18 -5.01 -8.10
N GLN A 350 30.87 -4.40 -9.04
CA GLN A 350 30.29 -3.43 -9.96
C GLN A 350 29.83 -4.14 -11.25
N ILE A 351 28.58 -3.89 -11.65
CA ILE A 351 28.01 -4.41 -12.89
C ILE A 351 27.43 -3.28 -13.73
N ASN A 352 27.66 -3.35 -15.04
CA ASN A 352 27.11 -2.41 -16.01
C ASN A 352 25.78 -2.93 -16.56
N LEU A 353 24.75 -2.09 -16.52
CA LEU A 353 23.39 -2.42 -16.92
C LEU A 353 22.90 -1.45 -17.99
N LYS A 354 21.97 -1.93 -18.81
CA LYS A 354 21.25 -1.12 -19.79
C LYS A 354 19.75 -1.42 -19.71
N LEU A 355 18.96 -0.36 -19.60
CA LEU A 355 17.50 -0.39 -19.55
C LEU A 355 16.90 0.41 -20.71
N ALA A 356 15.95 -0.19 -21.43
CA ALA A 356 15.05 0.55 -22.32
C ALA A 356 14.09 1.44 -21.50
N PRO A 357 13.41 2.42 -22.11
CA PRO A 357 12.36 3.19 -21.42
C PRO A 357 11.30 2.27 -20.81
N ARG A 358 10.85 2.56 -19.59
CA ARG A 358 9.83 1.79 -18.84
C ARG A 358 10.22 0.34 -18.53
N GLN A 359 11.44 -0.08 -18.83
CA GLN A 359 11.85 -1.46 -18.58
C GLN A 359 12.10 -1.70 -17.09
N ILE A 360 11.65 -2.87 -16.64
CA ILE A 360 11.95 -3.44 -15.33
C ILE A 360 13.08 -4.47 -15.52
N LEU A 361 14.11 -4.40 -14.68
CA LEU A 361 15.18 -5.40 -14.62
C LEU A 361 15.30 -5.91 -13.20
N PHE A 362 15.47 -7.23 -13.09
CA PHE A 362 15.70 -7.90 -11.82
C PHE A 362 17.02 -8.66 -11.88
N LEU A 363 17.84 -8.52 -10.84
CA LEU A 363 19.04 -9.32 -10.60
C LEU A 363 18.85 -10.17 -9.35
N GLN A 364 19.39 -11.38 -9.38
CA GLN A 364 19.56 -12.21 -8.18
C GLN A 364 21.07 -12.35 -7.92
N VAL A 365 21.46 -12.29 -6.66
CA VAL A 365 22.81 -12.56 -6.18
C VAL A 365 22.70 -13.77 -5.27
N ARG A 366 23.19 -14.91 -5.74
CA ARG A 366 23.13 -16.16 -5.01
C ARG A 366 24.52 -16.48 -4.47
N PRO A 367 24.70 -16.60 -3.16
CA PRO A 367 25.96 -17.09 -2.64
C PRO A 367 26.11 -18.58 -2.94
N ASP A 368 27.34 -19.00 -3.21
CA ASP A 368 27.73 -20.41 -3.40
C ASP A 368 27.45 -21.26 -2.14
#